data_AF-A0A7K1A387-F1
#
_entry.id   AF-A0A7K1A387-F1
#
_cell.length_a   1.000
_cell.length_b   1.000
_cell.length_c   1.000
_cell.angle_alpha   90.00
_cell.angle_beta   90.00
_cell.angle_gamma   90.00
#
_symmetry.space_group_name_H-M   'P 1'
#
loop_
_entity.id
_entity.type
_entity.pdbx_description
1 polymer ?
#
loop_
_entity_poly.entity_id
_entity_poly.type
_entity_poly.pdbx_seq_one_letter_code
_entity_poly.pdbx_strand_id
1 'polypeptide(L)'
;MHITHIELEPFVERTLRRPVEQPTFLSFDDIDLVAHDELDADDPVRSLLCRTVDDHITAVGICAPASTSKPGHASIESADQTVVHIVHRSGTALTVLSEQGSVRTFGPTTEPQHGRVPDACRRILGLPTAPPTDSMTDFVIAAWLEIIARVALQTPELSWHDIVALHPAGSSVVEPTTPTAIAHATKDLGRSLQWERFRKVIATVGGFPFGDSAMETAAWMDAGMFSRWAMDSLPSRSDAFDLLEAVLGPATFDRLWATIRFCE
;
A
#
# COMPACT_ATOMS: atom_id res chain seq x y z
N MET A 1 -20.26 -21.46 -17.50
CA MET A 1 -19.31 -21.42 -16.38
C MET A 1 -20.14 -21.30 -15.12
N HIS A 2 -20.33 -22.39 -14.37
CA HIS A 2 -21.11 -22.36 -13.13
C HIS A 2 -20.29 -21.60 -12.09
N ILE A 3 -20.76 -20.43 -11.69
CA ILE A 3 -20.24 -19.72 -10.52
C ILE A 3 -20.82 -20.50 -9.33
N THR A 4 -20.02 -21.36 -8.72
CA THR A 4 -20.36 -21.94 -7.42
C THR A 4 -20.45 -20.77 -6.45
N HIS A 5 -21.65 -20.48 -5.97
CA HIS A 5 -21.86 -19.43 -4.97
C HIS A 5 -21.25 -19.93 -3.66
N ILE A 6 -20.17 -19.30 -3.23
CA ILE A 6 -19.50 -19.65 -1.96
C ILE A 6 -20.09 -18.76 -0.89
N GLU A 7 -20.78 -19.37 0.08
CA GLU A 7 -21.28 -18.68 1.26
C GLU A 7 -20.10 -18.43 2.21
N LEU A 8 -19.79 -17.15 2.44
CA LEU A 8 -18.68 -16.74 3.32
C LEU A 8 -19.16 -16.42 4.75
N GLU A 9 -20.48 -16.32 4.94
CA GLU A 9 -21.15 -16.09 6.22
C GLU A 9 -20.74 -17.11 7.30
N PRO A 10 -20.66 -18.43 7.03
CA PRO A 10 -20.27 -19.41 8.04
C PRO A 10 -18.86 -19.18 8.62
N PHE A 11 -17.94 -18.64 7.80
CA PHE A 11 -16.57 -18.33 8.22
C PHE A 11 -16.56 -17.15 9.21
N VAL A 12 -17.36 -16.12 8.93
CA VAL A 12 -17.50 -14.94 9.79
C VAL A 12 -18.16 -15.31 11.11
N GLU A 13 -19.25 -16.07 11.08
CA GLU A 13 -19.95 -16.50 12.29
C GLU A 13 -19.03 -17.26 13.26
N ARG A 14 -18.16 -18.13 12.72
CA ARG A 14 -17.19 -18.88 13.53
C ARG A 14 -16.13 -17.97 14.16
N THR A 15 -15.75 -16.91 13.45
CA THR A 15 -14.78 -15.92 13.91
C THR A 15 -15.35 -15.05 15.03
N LEU A 16 -16.56 -14.50 14.84
CA LEU A 16 -17.19 -13.57 15.79
C LEU A 16 -17.70 -14.23 17.10
N ARG A 17 -17.68 -15.56 17.21
CA ARG A 17 -18.00 -16.27 18.46
C ARG A 17 -16.94 -16.10 19.55
N ARG A 18 -15.81 -15.48 19.24
CA ARG A 18 -14.67 -15.31 20.15
C ARG A 18 -14.44 -13.83 20.44
N PRO A 19 -14.08 -13.46 21.67
CA PRO A 19 -13.59 -12.11 21.95
C PRO A 19 -12.31 -11.85 21.17
N VAL A 20 -12.18 -10.65 20.63
CA VAL A 20 -11.04 -10.25 19.79
C VAL A 20 -10.36 -9.09 20.49
N GLU A 21 -9.30 -9.40 21.23
CA GLU A 21 -8.52 -8.41 21.97
C GLU A 21 -7.36 -7.87 21.12
N GLN A 22 -6.91 -8.64 20.13
CA GLN A 22 -5.79 -8.30 19.26
C GLN A 22 -6.00 -8.79 17.82
N PRO A 23 -5.33 -8.16 16.84
CA PRO A 23 -5.35 -8.62 15.46
C PRO A 23 -4.89 -10.08 15.37
N THR A 24 -5.64 -10.90 14.63
CA THR A 24 -5.45 -12.33 14.53
C THR A 24 -5.60 -12.77 13.08
N PHE A 25 -4.65 -13.53 12.58
CA PHE A 25 -4.74 -14.21 11.30
C PHE A 25 -5.56 -15.49 11.43
N LEU A 26 -6.35 -15.81 10.41
CA LEU A 26 -7.26 -16.96 10.39
C LEU A 26 -6.95 -17.83 9.17
N SER A 27 -6.98 -19.15 9.34
CA SER A 27 -6.93 -20.11 8.24
C SER A 27 -8.05 -21.13 8.37
N PHE A 28 -8.69 -21.44 7.24
CA PHE A 28 -9.83 -22.33 7.18
C PHE A 28 -9.57 -23.49 6.21
N ASP A 29 -9.93 -24.72 6.61
CA ASP A 29 -10.06 -25.88 5.73
C ASP A 29 -11.56 -26.17 5.56
N ASP A 30 -12.04 -26.09 4.32
CA ASP A 30 -13.46 -25.92 4.01
C ASP A 30 -14.09 -24.77 4.82
N ILE A 31 -14.95 -25.05 5.80
CA ILE A 31 -15.53 -24.06 6.72
C ILE A 31 -14.89 -24.09 8.11
N ASP A 32 -14.03 -25.07 8.39
CA ASP A 32 -13.39 -25.33 9.68
C ASP A 32 -12.23 -24.38 9.92
N LEU A 33 -12.31 -23.60 11.00
CA LEU A 33 -11.21 -22.75 11.45
C LEU A 33 -10.13 -23.66 12.04
N VAL A 34 -9.05 -23.85 11.27
CA VAL A 34 -7.96 -24.80 11.61
C VAL A 34 -6.77 -24.12 12.25
N ALA A 35 -6.56 -22.82 12.02
CA ALA A 35 -5.51 -22.06 12.67
C ALA A 35 -5.94 -20.62 12.96
N HIS A 36 -5.43 -20.08 14.07
CA HIS A 36 -5.51 -18.67 14.39
C HIS A 36 -4.22 -18.20 15.07
N ASP A 37 -3.50 -17.29 14.42
CA ASP A 37 -2.22 -16.78 14.91
C ASP A 37 -2.37 -15.32 15.30
N GLU A 38 -1.90 -14.96 16.48
CA GLU A 38 -1.82 -13.56 16.92
C GLU A 38 -0.85 -12.79 16.02
N LEU A 39 -1.24 -11.58 15.64
CA LEU A 39 -0.42 -10.68 14.83
C LEU A 39 0.11 -9.55 15.70
N ASP A 40 1.19 -8.93 15.24
CA ASP A 40 1.72 -7.72 15.83
C ASP A 40 0.63 -6.63 15.94
N ALA A 41 0.46 -6.07 17.14
CA ALA A 41 -0.61 -5.12 17.42
C ALA A 41 -0.36 -3.74 16.77
N ASP A 42 0.90 -3.36 16.55
CA ASP A 42 1.27 -2.07 15.98
C ASP A 42 1.14 -2.11 14.45
N ASP A 43 1.57 -3.21 13.81
CA ASP A 43 1.44 -3.41 12.36
C ASP A 43 1.11 -4.86 11.98
N PRO A 44 -0.17 -5.27 12.07
CA PRO A 44 -0.57 -6.65 11.89
C PRO A 44 -0.32 -7.17 10.48
N VAL A 45 -0.34 -6.29 9.47
CA VAL A 45 -0.12 -6.72 8.08
C VAL A 45 1.35 -7.00 7.79
N ARG A 46 2.30 -6.35 8.49
CA ARG A 46 3.72 -6.69 8.34
C ARG A 46 4.00 -8.14 8.74
N SER A 47 3.30 -8.65 9.74
CA SER A 47 3.39 -10.06 10.19
C SER A 47 2.90 -11.09 9.15
N LEU A 48 2.21 -10.62 8.09
CA LEU A 48 1.66 -11.46 7.03
C LEU A 48 2.52 -11.51 5.78
N LEU A 49 3.52 -10.64 5.66
CA LEU A 49 4.41 -10.63 4.50
C LEU A 49 5.16 -11.96 4.39
N CYS A 50 5.33 -12.42 3.16
CA CYS A 50 6.01 -13.68 2.84
C CYS A 50 5.34 -14.96 3.37
N ARG A 51 4.16 -14.87 4.02
CA ARG A 51 3.38 -16.07 4.37
C ARG A 51 2.79 -16.73 3.13
N THR A 52 2.67 -18.05 3.21
CA THR A 52 1.91 -18.90 2.30
C THR A 52 1.18 -19.96 3.13
N VAL A 53 0.09 -20.49 2.60
CA VAL A 53 -0.65 -21.61 3.23
C VAL A 53 -0.74 -22.81 2.31
N ASP A 54 -0.79 -23.99 2.92
CA ASP A 54 -0.92 -25.28 2.22
C ASP A 54 -2.18 -25.33 1.35
N ASP A 55 -2.11 -26.07 0.24
CA ASP A 55 -3.17 -26.14 -0.79
C ASP A 55 -4.56 -26.54 -0.28
N HIS A 56 -4.64 -27.27 0.84
CA HIS A 56 -5.92 -27.67 1.44
C HIS A 56 -6.66 -26.50 2.13
N ILE A 57 -5.96 -25.45 2.55
CA ILE A 57 -6.57 -24.28 3.21
C ILE A 57 -7.45 -23.51 2.23
N THR A 58 -8.77 -23.58 2.35
CA THR A 58 -9.74 -22.99 1.41
C THR A 58 -9.89 -21.48 1.55
N ALA A 59 -9.69 -20.92 2.74
CA ALA A 59 -9.79 -19.49 2.99
C ALA A 59 -8.81 -19.01 4.06
N VAL A 60 -8.46 -17.73 3.99
CA VAL A 60 -7.71 -17.03 5.04
C VAL A 60 -8.35 -15.69 5.33
N GLY A 61 -8.04 -15.14 6.50
CA GLY A 61 -8.56 -13.84 6.87
C GLY A 61 -7.83 -13.19 8.02
N ILE A 62 -8.30 -12.01 8.39
CA ILE A 62 -7.89 -11.31 9.60
C ILE A 62 -9.15 -10.98 10.40
N CYS A 63 -9.04 -11.10 11.71
CA CYS A 63 -9.97 -10.54 12.67
C CYS A 63 -9.22 -9.55 13.56
N ALA A 64 -9.72 -8.33 13.72
CA ALA A 64 -9.06 -7.33 14.54
C ALA A 64 -10.07 -6.43 15.28
N PRO A 65 -9.69 -5.89 16.45
CA PRO A 65 -10.41 -4.77 17.04
C PRO A 65 -10.42 -3.60 16.06
N ALA A 66 -11.52 -2.85 16.03
CA ALA A 66 -11.67 -1.67 15.20
C ALA A 66 -12.13 -0.49 16.05
N SER A 67 -11.81 0.72 15.59
CA SER A 67 -12.41 1.95 16.11
C SER A 67 -12.92 2.76 14.93
N THR A 68 -14.00 3.52 15.16
CA THR A 68 -14.51 4.47 14.17
C THR A 68 -14.16 5.88 14.60
N SER A 69 -13.60 6.66 13.69
CA SER A 69 -13.45 8.10 13.83
C SER A 69 -14.44 8.80 12.91
N LYS A 70 -15.18 9.76 13.43
CA LYS A 70 -15.98 10.67 12.59
C LYS A 70 -15.10 11.88 12.21
N PRO A 71 -15.00 12.22 10.92
CA PRO A 71 -14.26 13.42 10.50
C PRO A 71 -14.80 14.66 11.25
N GLY A 72 -13.91 15.40 11.90
CA GLY A 72 -14.24 16.65 12.61
C GLY A 72 -14.75 16.50 14.05
N HIS A 73 -14.81 15.29 14.62
CA HIS A 73 -15.06 15.08 16.04
C HIS A 73 -13.86 14.37 16.68
N ALA A 74 -13.18 15.03 17.61
CA ALA A 74 -12.03 14.50 18.35
C ALA A 74 -12.45 13.49 19.45
N SER A 75 -13.50 12.70 19.21
CA SER A 75 -13.99 11.69 20.13
C SER A 75 -13.80 10.30 19.53
N ILE A 76 -12.78 9.60 20.00
CA ILE A 76 -12.66 8.15 19.92
C ILE A 76 -13.66 7.60 20.93
N GLU A 77 -14.92 7.42 20.52
CA GLU A 77 -15.76 6.48 21.24
C GLU A 77 -15.24 5.09 20.87
N SER A 78 -14.49 4.48 21.79
CA SER A 78 -14.08 3.08 21.73
C SER A 78 -15.33 2.20 21.87
N ALA A 79 -16.14 2.15 20.83
CA ALA A 79 -17.10 1.07 20.70
C ALA A 79 -16.29 -0.21 20.46
N ASP A 80 -16.62 -1.29 21.17
CA ASP A 80 -16.10 -2.64 20.94
C ASP A 80 -16.50 -3.10 19.54
N GLN A 81 -15.75 -2.65 18.54
CA GLN A 81 -15.96 -3.01 17.15
C GLN A 81 -14.95 -4.07 16.75
N THR A 82 -15.38 -4.97 15.88
CA THR A 82 -14.52 -6.00 15.31
C THR A 82 -14.66 -5.95 13.82
N VAL A 83 -13.52 -5.90 13.11
CA VAL A 83 -13.47 -6.09 11.68
C VAL A 83 -12.98 -7.49 11.38
N VAL A 84 -13.70 -8.18 10.49
CA VAL A 84 -13.32 -9.49 9.95
C VAL A 84 -13.21 -9.34 8.44
N HIS A 85 -12.07 -9.70 7.87
CA HIS A 85 -11.89 -9.76 6.42
C HIS A 85 -11.46 -11.17 6.01
N ILE A 86 -12.20 -11.79 5.10
CA ILE A 86 -11.95 -13.17 4.65
C ILE A 86 -11.82 -13.20 3.14
N VAL A 87 -10.84 -13.94 2.65
CA VAL A 87 -10.63 -14.26 1.24
C VAL A 87 -10.62 -15.77 1.09
N HIS A 88 -11.44 -16.28 0.17
CA HIS A 88 -11.45 -17.69 -0.22
C HIS A 88 -10.59 -17.92 -1.46
N ARG A 89 -10.07 -19.13 -1.66
CA ARG A 89 -9.23 -19.54 -2.81
C ARG A 89 -9.89 -19.32 -4.18
N SER A 90 -11.21 -19.20 -4.24
CA SER A 90 -11.93 -18.79 -5.46
C SER A 90 -11.67 -17.34 -5.85
N GLY A 91 -11.06 -16.54 -4.98
CA GLY A 91 -10.91 -15.10 -5.12
C GLY A 91 -12.09 -14.30 -4.56
N THR A 92 -13.14 -14.95 -4.05
CA THR A 92 -14.26 -14.28 -3.37
C THR A 92 -13.80 -13.75 -2.02
N ALA A 93 -14.16 -12.51 -1.70
CA ALA A 93 -13.85 -11.87 -0.44
C ALA A 93 -15.08 -11.26 0.22
N LEU A 94 -15.08 -11.20 1.55
CA LEU A 94 -16.10 -10.61 2.40
C LEU A 94 -15.44 -9.83 3.52
N THR A 95 -15.93 -8.63 3.80
CA THR A 95 -15.55 -7.88 5.00
C THR A 95 -16.78 -7.66 5.87
N VAL A 96 -16.64 -7.86 7.16
CA VAL A 96 -17.70 -7.67 8.14
C VAL A 96 -17.20 -6.75 9.25
N LEU A 97 -18.02 -5.75 9.58
CA LEU A 97 -17.85 -4.89 10.74
C LEU A 97 -18.94 -5.22 11.75
N SER A 98 -18.55 -5.71 12.92
CA SER A 98 -19.44 -5.99 14.05
C SER A 98 -19.33 -4.89 15.09
N GLU A 99 -20.47 -4.41 15.60
CA GLU A 99 -20.59 -3.34 16.59
C GLU A 99 -21.81 -3.59 17.49
N GLN A 100 -21.60 -3.81 18.80
CA GLN A 100 -22.68 -3.93 19.80
C GLN A 100 -23.87 -4.83 19.39
N GLY A 101 -23.58 -5.96 18.73
CA GLY A 101 -24.59 -6.91 18.25
C GLY A 101 -25.21 -6.59 16.88
N SER A 102 -24.84 -5.46 16.26
CA SER A 102 -25.13 -5.14 14.86
C SER A 102 -23.98 -5.59 13.97
N VAL A 103 -24.30 -6.07 12.78
CA VAL A 103 -23.33 -6.54 11.80
C VAL A 103 -23.55 -5.82 10.48
N ARG A 104 -22.49 -5.21 9.94
CA ARG A 104 -22.47 -4.61 8.61
C ARG A 104 -21.55 -5.44 7.70
N THR A 105 -22.09 -5.85 6.56
CA THR A 105 -21.39 -6.72 5.61
C THR A 105 -21.08 -5.97 4.33
N PHE A 106 -19.86 -6.14 3.83
CA PHE A 106 -19.36 -5.58 2.58
C PHE A 106 -18.88 -6.74 1.68
N GLY A 107 -19.65 -7.02 0.62
CA GLY A 107 -19.46 -8.19 -0.24
C GLY A 107 -20.65 -9.15 -0.18
N PRO A 108 -20.51 -10.41 -0.67
CA PRO A 108 -19.30 -10.97 -1.27
C PRO A 108 -18.93 -10.29 -2.60
N THR A 109 -17.64 -10.24 -2.92
CA THR A 109 -17.14 -9.76 -4.22
C THR A 109 -16.00 -10.63 -4.73
N THR A 110 -15.92 -10.82 -6.03
CA THR A 110 -14.80 -11.47 -6.71
C THR A 110 -13.76 -10.47 -7.22
N GLU A 111 -14.08 -9.18 -7.21
CA GLU A 111 -13.13 -8.13 -7.59
C GLU A 111 -12.05 -7.99 -6.51
N PRO A 112 -10.76 -8.00 -6.88
CA PRO A 112 -9.69 -7.76 -5.92
C PRO A 112 -9.85 -6.40 -5.25
N GLN A 113 -10.06 -6.41 -3.94
CA GLN A 113 -10.17 -5.19 -3.14
C GLN A 113 -8.79 -4.56 -2.97
N HIS A 114 -8.75 -3.24 -2.80
CA HIS A 114 -7.51 -2.50 -2.60
C HIS A 114 -7.22 -2.36 -1.11
N GLY A 115 -5.96 -2.55 -0.70
CA GLY A 115 -5.49 -2.27 0.66
C GLY A 115 -4.55 -3.34 1.19
N ARG A 116 -3.83 -2.99 2.26
CA ARG A 116 -2.78 -3.85 2.86
C ARG A 116 -3.32 -5.24 3.25
N VAL A 117 -4.51 -5.29 3.89
CA VAL A 117 -5.13 -6.54 4.35
C VAL A 117 -5.64 -7.42 3.20
N PRO A 118 -6.50 -6.94 2.27
CA PRO A 118 -6.91 -7.75 1.13
C PRO A 118 -5.76 -8.25 0.26
N ASP A 119 -4.72 -7.42 0.06
CA ASP A 119 -3.54 -7.81 -0.71
C ASP A 119 -2.80 -8.97 -0.06
N ALA A 120 -2.52 -8.88 1.25
CA ALA A 120 -1.84 -9.92 1.99
C ALA A 120 -2.63 -11.25 1.97
N CYS A 121 -3.93 -11.21 2.26
CA CYS A 121 -4.78 -12.41 2.23
C CYS A 121 -4.80 -13.08 0.85
N ARG A 122 -4.86 -12.30 -0.24
CA ARG A 122 -4.80 -12.83 -1.60
C ARG A 122 -3.43 -13.45 -1.91
N ARG A 123 -2.33 -12.77 -1.57
CA ARG A 123 -0.98 -13.29 -1.81
C ARG A 123 -0.67 -14.57 -1.01
N ILE A 124 -1.14 -14.66 0.23
CA ILE A 124 -1.03 -15.88 1.06
C ILE A 124 -1.65 -17.10 0.37
N LEU A 125 -2.78 -16.90 -0.33
CA LEU A 125 -3.47 -17.93 -1.11
C LEU A 125 -2.91 -18.12 -2.54
N GLY A 126 -1.85 -17.40 -2.91
CA GLY A 126 -1.29 -17.43 -4.26
C GLY A 126 -2.13 -16.70 -5.32
N LEU A 127 -3.12 -15.90 -4.91
CA LEU A 127 -4.01 -15.17 -5.81
C LEU A 127 -3.39 -13.85 -6.28
N PRO A 128 -3.78 -13.34 -7.48
CA PRO A 128 -3.38 -12.01 -7.93
C PRO A 128 -4.13 -10.93 -7.15
N THR A 129 -3.46 -9.83 -6.84
CA THR A 129 -4.06 -8.60 -6.28
C THR A 129 -4.57 -7.67 -7.38
N ALA A 130 -5.23 -6.57 -6.99
CA ALA A 130 -5.65 -5.55 -7.94
C ALA A 130 -4.43 -4.93 -8.65
N PRO A 131 -4.50 -4.63 -9.96
CA PRO A 131 -3.39 -4.06 -10.69
C PRO A 131 -2.96 -2.69 -10.12
N PRO A 132 -1.74 -2.20 -10.43
CA PRO A 132 -1.32 -0.86 -10.06
C PRO A 132 -2.29 0.22 -10.55
N THR A 133 -2.65 1.14 -9.67
CA THR A 133 -3.48 2.32 -9.98
C THR A 133 -2.62 3.53 -10.33
N ASP A 134 -1.53 3.74 -9.60
CA ASP A 134 -0.60 4.85 -9.80
C ASP A 134 0.42 4.52 -10.89
N SER A 135 0.89 5.55 -11.59
CA SER A 135 1.92 5.35 -12.60
C SER A 135 3.32 5.33 -11.97
N MET A 136 4.31 4.76 -12.67
CA MET A 136 5.71 4.91 -12.26
C MET A 136 6.18 6.37 -12.34
N THR A 137 5.53 7.22 -13.14
CA THR A 137 5.80 8.67 -13.12
C THR A 137 5.40 9.27 -11.78
N ASP A 138 4.24 8.91 -11.24
CA ASP A 138 3.79 9.37 -9.91
C ASP A 138 4.74 8.91 -8.81
N PHE A 139 5.20 7.66 -8.87
CA PHE A 139 6.20 7.15 -7.93
C PHE A 139 7.52 7.92 -8.00
N VAL A 140 8.06 8.17 -9.19
CA VAL A 140 9.30 8.94 -9.35
C VAL A 140 9.15 10.35 -8.80
N ILE A 141 7.99 11.00 -9.02
CA ILE A 141 7.69 12.31 -8.46
C ILE A 141 7.68 12.25 -6.93
N ALA A 142 6.92 11.33 -6.34
CA ALA A 142 6.81 11.21 -4.89
C ALA A 142 8.18 10.89 -4.23
N ALA A 143 8.96 9.99 -4.83
CA ALA A 143 10.30 9.66 -4.36
C ALA A 143 11.27 10.84 -4.48
N TRP A 144 11.15 11.64 -5.54
CA TRP A 144 11.97 12.85 -5.69
C TRP A 144 11.60 13.91 -4.65
N LEU A 145 10.30 14.16 -4.43
CA LEU A 145 9.82 15.10 -3.42
C LEU A 145 10.30 14.72 -2.01
N GLU A 146 10.22 13.44 -1.66
CA GLU A 146 10.73 12.90 -0.39
C GLU A 146 12.24 13.18 -0.21
N ILE A 147 13.04 12.96 -1.26
CA ILE A 147 14.48 13.22 -1.20
C ILE A 147 14.77 14.72 -1.09
N ILE A 148 14.08 15.58 -1.84
CA ILE A 148 14.23 17.04 -1.72
C ILE A 148 13.88 17.48 -0.31
N ALA A 149 12.75 17.03 0.23
CA ALA A 149 12.29 17.37 1.58
C ALA A 149 13.33 17.01 2.64
N ARG A 150 13.85 15.78 2.57
CA ARG A 150 14.89 15.30 3.49
C ARG A 150 16.17 16.14 3.43
N VAL A 151 16.61 16.51 2.23
CA VAL A 151 17.82 17.33 2.05
C VAL A 151 17.57 18.77 2.49
N ALA A 152 16.43 19.37 2.15
CA ALA A 152 16.09 20.74 2.51
C ALA A 152 16.00 20.96 4.03
N LEU A 153 15.58 19.94 4.78
CA LEU A 153 15.60 19.97 6.25
C LEU A 153 17.01 20.04 6.84
N GLN A 154 18.02 19.52 6.15
CA GLN A 154 19.42 19.53 6.60
C GLN A 154 20.21 20.72 6.03
N THR A 155 19.91 21.09 4.79
CA THR A 155 20.52 22.19 4.06
C THR A 155 19.40 23.11 3.56
N PRO A 156 18.99 24.09 4.37
CA PRO A 156 18.04 25.11 3.93
C PRO A 156 18.58 25.85 2.70
N GLU A 157 17.69 26.42 1.89
CA GLU A 157 18.03 27.21 0.69
C GLU A 157 18.61 26.42 -0.50
N LEU A 158 18.07 25.23 -0.78
CA LEU A 158 18.42 24.51 -2.01
C LEU A 158 18.16 25.36 -3.25
N SER A 159 19.16 25.45 -4.13
CA SER A 159 19.00 26.04 -5.44
C SER A 159 18.25 25.09 -6.37
N TRP A 160 17.75 25.61 -7.49
CA TRP A 160 17.15 24.77 -8.52
C TRP A 160 18.12 23.70 -9.06
N HIS A 161 19.42 24.03 -9.15
CA HIS A 161 20.42 23.07 -9.61
C HIS A 161 20.57 21.90 -8.63
N ASP A 162 20.56 22.18 -7.32
CA ASP A 162 20.63 21.15 -6.27
C ASP A 162 19.41 20.23 -6.34
N ILE A 163 18.21 20.79 -6.53
CA ILE A 163 16.97 20.02 -6.70
C ILE A 163 17.02 19.09 -7.92
N VAL A 164 17.52 19.59 -9.05
CA VAL A 164 17.67 18.80 -10.28
C VAL A 164 18.68 17.67 -10.09
N ALA A 165 19.79 17.92 -9.37
CA ALA A 165 20.79 16.90 -9.08
C ALA A 165 20.26 15.73 -8.24
N LEU A 166 19.21 15.97 -7.43
CA LEU A 166 18.51 14.93 -6.66
C LEU A 166 17.49 14.13 -7.50
N HIS A 167 17.17 14.56 -8.71
CA HIS A 167 16.18 13.88 -9.55
C HIS A 167 16.77 12.58 -10.13
N PRO A 168 16.06 11.43 -10.09
CA PRO A 168 16.57 10.15 -10.61
C PRO A 168 16.98 10.17 -12.09
N ALA A 169 16.36 11.04 -12.90
CA ALA A 169 16.73 11.28 -14.31
C ALA A 169 17.52 12.59 -14.52
N GLY A 170 17.96 13.27 -13.47
CA GLY A 170 18.58 14.60 -13.56
C GLY A 170 19.84 14.61 -14.42
N SER A 171 20.66 13.56 -14.35
CA SER A 171 21.87 13.37 -15.17
C SER A 171 21.60 13.16 -16.66
N SER A 172 20.37 12.86 -17.05
CA SER A 172 19.97 12.62 -18.45
C SER A 172 19.49 13.90 -19.15
N VAL A 173 19.39 15.01 -18.43
CA VAL A 173 18.84 16.27 -18.94
C VAL A 173 19.98 17.15 -19.47
N VAL A 174 19.85 17.62 -20.71
CA VAL A 174 20.80 18.56 -21.32
C VAL A 174 20.45 19.99 -20.90
N GLU A 175 21.48 20.81 -20.63
CA GLU A 175 21.27 22.22 -20.29
C GLU A 175 20.58 23.01 -21.42
N PRO A 176 19.64 23.93 -21.12
CA PRO A 176 19.25 24.37 -19.78
C PRO A 176 18.29 23.40 -19.06
N THR A 177 18.54 23.15 -17.78
CA THR A 177 17.68 22.34 -16.89
C THR A 177 16.37 23.06 -16.55
N THR A 178 15.46 23.19 -17.51
CA THR A 178 14.15 23.84 -17.32
C THR A 178 13.13 22.90 -16.67
N PRO A 179 12.08 23.41 -15.98
CA PRO A 179 11.00 22.59 -15.44
C PRO A 179 10.40 21.61 -16.46
N THR A 180 10.18 22.06 -17.69
CA THR A 180 9.65 21.23 -18.77
C THR A 180 10.62 20.10 -19.14
N ALA A 181 11.93 20.39 -19.24
CA ALA A 181 12.94 19.38 -19.55
C ALA A 181 13.01 18.28 -18.47
N ILE A 182 12.95 18.66 -17.19
CA ILE A 182 12.88 17.68 -16.10
C ILE A 182 11.60 16.85 -16.20
N ALA A 183 10.44 17.47 -16.39
CA ALA A 183 9.16 16.76 -16.52
C ALA A 183 9.15 15.75 -17.67
N HIS A 184 9.74 16.09 -18.82
CA HIS A 184 9.91 15.14 -19.93
C HIS A 184 10.79 13.95 -19.52
N ALA A 185 11.93 14.20 -18.88
CA ALA A 185 12.80 13.14 -18.38
C ALA A 185 12.11 12.25 -17.32
N THR A 186 11.28 12.84 -16.44
CA THR A 186 10.46 12.11 -15.46
C THR A 186 9.44 11.21 -16.16
N LYS A 187 8.70 11.72 -17.16
CA LYS A 187 7.73 10.93 -17.94
C LYS A 187 8.41 9.77 -18.68
N ASP A 188 9.57 10.02 -19.28
CA ASP A 188 10.31 9.01 -20.02
C ASP A 188 10.89 7.94 -19.10
N LEU A 189 11.42 8.33 -17.94
CA LEU A 189 11.85 7.40 -16.90
C LEU A 189 10.68 6.54 -16.41
N GLY A 190 9.53 7.16 -16.08
CA GLY A 190 8.32 6.47 -15.63
C GLY A 190 7.83 5.43 -16.64
N ARG A 191 7.79 5.77 -17.93
CA ARG A 191 7.43 4.84 -19.02
C ARG A 191 8.38 3.66 -19.13
N SER A 192 9.68 3.88 -18.90
CA SER A 192 10.72 2.85 -19.06
C SER A 192 10.81 1.86 -17.89
N LEU A 193 10.46 2.29 -16.68
CA LEU A 193 10.65 1.51 -15.46
C LEU A 193 9.64 0.38 -15.31
N GLN A 194 8.35 0.63 -15.54
CA GLN A 194 7.20 -0.27 -15.30
C GLN A 194 7.20 -0.96 -13.91
N TRP A 195 6.05 -1.01 -13.22
CA TRP A 195 5.98 -1.57 -11.86
C TRP A 195 6.55 -2.99 -11.72
N GLU A 196 6.23 -3.90 -12.64
CA GLU A 196 6.70 -5.28 -12.58
C GLU A 196 8.23 -5.40 -12.77
N ARG A 197 8.81 -4.55 -13.61
CA ARG A 197 10.26 -4.53 -13.81
C ARG A 197 10.95 -3.90 -12.60
N PHE A 198 10.39 -2.83 -12.03
CA PHE A 198 10.92 -2.24 -10.79
C PHE A 198 10.86 -3.23 -9.62
N ARG A 199 9.73 -3.93 -9.43
CA ARG A 199 9.59 -5.02 -8.44
C ARG A 199 10.67 -6.08 -8.60
N LYS A 200 10.92 -6.55 -9.83
CA LYS A 200 11.97 -7.56 -10.12
C LYS A 200 13.37 -7.07 -9.76
N VAL A 201 13.66 -5.79 -9.98
CA VAL A 201 14.94 -5.20 -9.56
C VAL A 201 15.05 -5.29 -8.03
N ILE A 202 14.05 -4.82 -7.28
CA ILE A 202 14.07 -4.89 -5.81
C ILE A 202 14.14 -6.34 -5.30
N ALA A 203 13.43 -7.28 -5.93
CA ALA A 203 13.51 -8.69 -5.62
C ALA A 203 14.93 -9.28 -5.81
N THR A 204 15.77 -8.63 -6.62
CA THR A 204 17.14 -9.09 -6.94
C THR A 204 18.20 -8.37 -6.09
N VAL A 205 18.08 -7.05 -5.92
CA VAL A 205 19.14 -6.23 -5.30
C VAL A 205 18.75 -5.64 -3.95
N GLY A 206 17.49 -5.77 -3.54
CA GLY A 206 16.97 -5.20 -2.30
C GLY A 206 16.87 -3.67 -2.32
N GLY A 207 16.63 -3.09 -1.14
CA GLY A 207 16.59 -1.64 -0.93
C GLY A 207 15.20 -1.07 -0.62
N PHE A 208 15.05 0.22 -0.86
CA PHE A 208 13.78 0.93 -0.67
C PHE A 208 12.68 0.32 -1.56
N PRO A 209 11.44 0.15 -1.06
CA PRO A 209 10.87 0.68 0.20
C PRO A 209 10.91 -0.27 1.41
N PHE A 210 11.50 -1.46 1.29
CA PHE A 210 11.28 -2.56 2.25
C PHE A 210 12.47 -2.88 3.16
N GLY A 211 13.60 -2.18 3.01
CA GLY A 211 14.76 -2.36 3.89
C GLY A 211 15.42 -3.74 3.73
N ASP A 212 15.79 -4.37 4.86
CA ASP A 212 16.59 -5.60 4.86
C ASP A 212 15.86 -6.82 4.27
N SER A 213 14.53 -6.87 4.37
CA SER A 213 13.70 -7.96 3.82
C SER A 213 13.21 -7.67 2.39
N ALA A 214 13.75 -6.64 1.73
CA ALA A 214 13.23 -6.15 0.47
C ALA A 214 13.23 -7.18 -0.65
N MET A 215 14.28 -7.99 -0.74
CA MET A 215 14.40 -9.01 -1.78
C MET A 215 13.27 -10.04 -1.68
N GLU A 216 13.09 -10.62 -0.49
CA GLU A 216 12.07 -11.64 -0.24
C GLU A 216 10.66 -11.07 -0.36
N THR A 217 10.43 -9.89 0.24
CA THR A 217 9.13 -9.22 0.22
C THR A 217 8.70 -8.88 -1.21
N ALA A 218 9.59 -8.28 -2.00
CA ALA A 218 9.29 -7.94 -3.39
C ALA A 218 9.12 -9.17 -4.28
N ALA A 219 9.85 -10.27 -4.01
CA ALA A 219 9.68 -11.53 -4.73
C ALA A 219 8.31 -12.17 -4.47
N TRP A 220 7.82 -12.07 -3.22
CA TRP A 220 6.52 -12.61 -2.80
C TRP A 220 5.34 -11.75 -3.29
N MET A 221 5.48 -10.43 -3.33
CA MET A 221 4.46 -9.53 -3.88
C MET A 221 4.27 -9.70 -5.39
N ASP A 222 3.08 -9.39 -5.89
CA ASP A 222 2.88 -9.08 -7.30
C ASP A 222 3.01 -7.56 -7.55
N ALA A 223 2.94 -7.13 -8.81
CA ALA A 223 3.11 -5.72 -9.17
C ALA A 223 2.09 -4.78 -8.50
N GLY A 224 0.84 -5.25 -8.29
CA GLY A 224 -0.23 -4.44 -7.73
C GLY A 224 -0.04 -4.14 -6.25
N MET A 225 0.23 -5.17 -5.45
CA MET A 225 0.57 -5.00 -4.04
C MET A 225 1.86 -4.17 -3.89
N PHE A 226 2.88 -4.51 -4.68
CA PHE A 226 4.16 -3.81 -4.64
C PHE A 226 4.02 -2.31 -4.90
N SER A 227 3.24 -1.91 -5.91
CA SER A 227 3.05 -0.50 -6.24
C SER A 227 2.37 0.27 -5.11
N ARG A 228 1.31 -0.30 -4.51
CA ARG A 228 0.58 0.34 -3.42
C ARG A 228 1.48 0.53 -2.19
N TRP A 229 2.23 -0.49 -1.82
CA TRP A 229 3.15 -0.40 -0.67
C TRP A 229 4.32 0.56 -0.92
N ALA A 230 4.84 0.61 -2.15
CA ALA A 230 5.87 1.56 -2.51
C ALA A 230 5.36 3.01 -2.46
N MET A 231 4.13 3.27 -2.89
CA MET A 231 3.51 4.59 -2.77
C MET A 231 3.19 4.95 -1.31
N ASP A 232 2.69 4.00 -0.51
CA ASP A 232 2.37 4.21 0.91
C ASP A 232 3.60 4.51 1.78
N SER A 233 4.79 4.12 1.32
CA SER A 233 6.06 4.44 1.99
C SER A 233 6.56 5.87 1.74
N LEU A 234 5.87 6.64 0.88
CA LEU A 234 6.21 8.01 0.51
C LEU A 234 5.19 8.99 1.10
N PRO A 235 5.61 10.23 1.43
CA PRO A 235 4.68 11.24 1.90
C PRO A 235 3.60 11.54 0.85
N SER A 236 2.41 11.93 1.31
CA SER A 236 1.39 12.41 0.39
C SER A 236 1.89 13.66 -0.34
N ARG A 237 1.40 13.87 -1.56
CA ARG A 237 1.78 15.05 -2.36
C ARG A 237 1.48 16.37 -1.63
N SER A 238 0.38 16.42 -0.88
CA SER A 238 0.00 17.59 -0.09
C SER A 238 1.02 17.84 1.01
N ASP A 239 1.32 16.82 1.82
CA ASP A 239 2.26 16.97 2.95
C ASP A 239 3.67 17.35 2.46
N ALA A 240 4.11 16.75 1.35
CA ALA A 240 5.39 17.08 0.74
C ALA A 240 5.43 18.54 0.25
N PHE A 241 4.35 19.05 -0.34
CA PHE A 241 4.29 20.43 -0.81
C PHE A 241 4.19 21.44 0.32
N ASP A 242 3.38 21.19 1.34
CA ASP A 242 3.28 22.06 2.51
C ASP A 242 4.65 22.22 3.19
N LEU A 243 5.40 21.12 3.32
CA LEU A 243 6.76 21.13 3.84
C LEU A 243 7.71 21.91 2.92
N LEU A 244 7.70 21.62 1.62
CA LEU A 244 8.64 22.21 0.67
C LEU A 244 8.39 23.70 0.43
N GLU A 245 7.14 24.16 0.49
CA GLU A 245 6.80 25.59 0.45
C GLU A 245 7.39 26.34 1.66
N ALA A 246 7.39 25.70 2.84
CA ALA A 246 7.92 26.29 4.05
C ALA A 246 9.47 26.38 4.09
N VAL A 247 10.18 25.50 3.37
CA VAL A 247 11.65 25.38 3.45
C VAL A 247 12.40 25.84 2.20
N LEU A 248 11.74 25.90 1.04
CA LEU A 248 12.35 26.37 -0.21
C LEU A 248 12.06 27.85 -0.44
N GLY A 249 12.98 28.55 -1.12
CA GLY A 249 12.72 29.91 -1.59
C GLY A 249 11.63 29.94 -2.67
N PRO A 250 10.81 31.01 -2.77
CA PRO A 250 9.65 31.06 -3.67
C PRO A 250 9.96 30.71 -5.12
N ALA A 251 11.05 31.27 -5.67
CA ALA A 251 11.44 31.02 -7.06
C ALA A 251 11.85 29.55 -7.32
N THR A 252 12.41 28.86 -6.33
CA THR A 252 12.76 27.45 -6.42
C THR A 252 11.51 26.58 -6.32
N PHE A 253 10.63 26.88 -5.37
CA PHE A 253 9.37 26.19 -5.20
C PHE A 253 8.48 26.31 -6.45
N ASP A 254 8.36 27.49 -7.05
CA ASP A 254 7.61 27.73 -8.28
C ASP A 254 8.09 26.85 -9.44
N ARG A 255 9.41 26.65 -9.57
CA ARG A 255 9.99 25.77 -10.60
C ARG A 255 9.68 24.30 -10.34
N LEU A 256 9.76 23.86 -9.09
CA LEU A 256 9.39 22.51 -8.69
C LEU A 256 7.91 22.25 -8.99
N TRP A 257 7.03 23.15 -8.54
CA TRP A 257 5.60 23.11 -8.82
C TRP A 257 5.31 23.05 -10.32
N ALA A 258 5.92 23.94 -11.12
CA ALA A 258 5.78 23.94 -12.57
C ALA A 258 6.21 22.60 -13.20
N THR A 259 7.29 21.99 -12.71
CA THR A 259 7.76 20.68 -13.17
C THR A 259 6.69 19.62 -12.95
N ILE A 260 6.11 19.54 -11.74
CA ILE A 260 5.06 18.57 -11.43
C ILE A 260 3.81 18.81 -12.28
N ARG A 261 3.43 20.06 -12.53
CA ARG A 261 2.31 20.41 -13.43
C ARG A 261 2.55 19.99 -14.88
N PHE A 262 3.80 19.98 -15.35
CA PHE A 262 4.13 19.43 -16.67
C PHE A 262 4.17 17.90 -16.70
N CYS A 263 4.22 17.24 -15.53
CA CYS A 263 4.13 15.78 -15.40
C CYS A 263 2.70 15.23 -15.51
N GLU A 264 1.70 16.05 -15.21
CA GLU A 264 0.26 15.76 -15.42
C GLU A 264 -0.10 15.75 -16.92
#